data_AF-A0A3D1H8N2-F1
#
_entry.id   AF-A0A3D1H8N2-F1
#
_cell.length_a   1.000
_cell.length_b   1.000
_cell.length_c   1.000
_cell.angle_alpha   90.00
_cell.angle_beta   90.00
_cell.angle_gamma   90.00
#
_symmetry.space_group_name_H-M   'P 1'
#
loop_
_entity.id
_entity.type
_entity.pdbx_description
1 polymer ?
#
loop_
_entity_poly.entity_id
_entity_poly.type
_entity_poly.pdbx_seq_one_letter_code
_entity_poly.pdbx_strand_id
1 'polypeptide(L)'
;DGKPSCLKEGIKYYKNSFGLDKKIVNKCYNEAAACRRLGIPITTFMIAQDPYLQQFVEEFTETNKGKAFFTGLQGLGEIVFTDYAKNKRKRM
;
A
#
# COMPACT_ATOMS: atom_id res chain seq x y z
N ASP A 1 -0.37 4.13 -12.28
CA ASP A 1 -1.42 3.50 -11.47
C ASP A 1 -0.98 3.31 -10.01
N GLY A 2 0.32 3.19 -9.71
CA GLY A 2 0.82 3.03 -8.33
C GLY A 2 0.92 1.56 -7.91
N LYS A 3 0.71 0.64 -8.85
CA LYS A 3 0.85 -0.80 -8.60
C LYS A 3 2.34 -1.19 -8.51
N PRO A 4 2.68 -2.12 -7.62
CA PRO A 4 4.02 -2.69 -7.60
C PRO A 4 4.18 -3.61 -8.82
N SER A 5 5.12 -3.29 -9.72
CA SER A 5 5.26 -3.94 -11.03
C SER A 5 6.68 -4.42 -11.37
N CYS A 6 7.64 -4.20 -10.46
CA CYS A 6 9.05 -4.47 -10.72
C CYS A 6 9.79 -4.89 -9.45
N LEU A 7 10.67 -5.89 -9.58
CA LEU A 7 11.69 -6.24 -8.59
C LEU A 7 13.07 -6.16 -9.23
N LYS A 8 14.04 -5.65 -8.45
CA LYS A 8 15.46 -5.75 -8.80
C LYS A 8 16.04 -7.01 -8.16
N GLU A 9 16.49 -7.95 -8.99
CA GLU A 9 17.09 -9.22 -8.57
C GLU A 9 18.57 -9.23 -9.00
N GLY A 10 19.43 -8.69 -8.13
CA GLY A 10 20.84 -8.45 -8.44
C GLY A 10 21.00 -7.43 -9.57
N ILE A 11 21.48 -7.90 -10.73
CA ILE A 11 21.70 -7.08 -11.93
C ILE A 11 20.45 -7.04 -12.82
N LYS A 12 19.52 -7.99 -12.66
CA LYS A 12 18.34 -8.12 -13.51
C LYS A 12 17.12 -7.43 -12.89
N TYR A 13 16.14 -7.11 -13.74
CA TYR A 13 14.83 -6.63 -13.33
C TYR A 13 13.76 -7.64 -13.72
N TYR A 14 13.02 -8.13 -12.73
CA TYR A 14 11.79 -8.89 -12.93
C TYR A 14 10.64 -7.89 -13.03
N LYS A 15 9.96 -7.83 -14.17
CA LYS A 15 8.88 -6.87 -14.43
C LYS A 15 7.63 -7.60 -14.87
N ASN A 16 6.50 -7.26 -14.26
CA ASN A 16 5.18 -7.66 -14.73
C ASN A 16 4.22 -6.49 -14.52
N SER A 17 3.70 -5.97 -15.63
CA SER A 17 2.76 -4.85 -15.63
C SER A 17 1.30 -5.31 -15.67
N PHE A 18 1.03 -6.62 -15.74
CA PHE A 18 -0.32 -7.15 -15.78
C PHE A 18 -0.80 -7.55 -14.38
N GLY A 19 -1.82 -6.85 -13.88
CA GLY A 19 -2.40 -7.09 -12.56
C GLY A 19 -1.42 -6.93 -11.41
N LEU A 20 -1.77 -7.55 -10.27
CA LEU A 20 -0.91 -7.67 -9.09
C LEU A 20 -0.15 -8.99 -9.15
N ASP A 21 1.10 -8.93 -9.57
CA ASP A 21 1.98 -10.08 -9.56
C ASP A 21 2.29 -10.51 -8.12
N LYS A 22 1.96 -11.75 -7.77
CA LYS A 22 2.11 -12.28 -6.41
C LYS A 22 3.55 -12.20 -5.90
N LYS A 23 4.56 -12.41 -6.76
CA LYS A 23 5.97 -12.34 -6.36
C LYS A 23 6.35 -10.93 -5.98
N ILE A 24 5.94 -9.96 -6.80
CA ILE A 24 6.20 -8.54 -6.58
C ILE A 24 5.48 -8.05 -5.31
N VAL A 25 4.19 -8.35 -5.18
CA VAL A 25 3.35 -7.94 -4.04
C VAL A 25 3.86 -8.53 -2.72
N ASN A 26 4.15 -9.83 -2.67
CA ASN A 26 4.66 -10.47 -1.45
C ASN A 26 5.99 -9.86 -0.99
N LYS A 27 6.84 -9.45 -1.93
CA LYS A 27 8.08 -8.75 -1.60
C LYS A 27 7.79 -7.37 -0.99
N CYS A 28 6.84 -6.61 -1.52
CA CYS A 28 6.39 -5.35 -0.90
C CYS A 28 5.88 -5.55 0.53
N TYR A 29 5.07 -6.57 0.79
CA TYR A 29 4.59 -6.87 2.14
C TYR A 29 5.73 -7.25 3.10
N ASN A 30 6.70 -8.05 2.64
CA ASN A 30 7.86 -8.41 3.44
C ASN A 30 8.70 -7.18 3.84
N GLU A 31 8.88 -6.22 2.94
CA GLU A 31 9.57 -4.96 3.24
C GLU A 31 8.74 -4.08 4.20
N ALA A 32 7.41 -4.01 4.03
CA ALA A 32 6.52 -3.35 4.99
C ALA A 32 6.66 -3.92 6.41
N ALA A 33 6.70 -5.25 6.54
CA ALA A 33 6.92 -5.92 7.81
C ALA A 33 8.32 -5.61 8.38
N ALA A 34 9.34 -5.49 7.53
CA ALA A 34 10.69 -5.11 7.94
C ALA A 34 10.74 -3.68 8.48
N CYS A 35 10.15 -2.71 7.77
CA CYS A 35 10.03 -1.32 8.23
C CYS A 35 9.36 -1.25 9.60
N ARG A 36 8.27 -2.01 9.81
CA ARG A 36 7.60 -2.10 11.12
C ARG A 36 8.54 -2.63 12.21
N ARG A 37 9.30 -3.70 11.97
CA ARG A 37 10.26 -4.23 12.95
C ARG A 37 11.34 -3.21 13.30
N LEU A 38 11.73 -2.37 12.35
CA LEU A 38 12.70 -1.28 12.54
C LEU A 38 12.09 -0.01 13.15
N GLY A 39 10.78 0.01 13.43
CA GLY A 39 10.10 1.19 13.96
C GLY A 39 9.97 2.33 12.96
N ILE A 40 10.09 2.05 11.65
CA ILE A 40 9.97 3.06 10.58
C ILE A 40 8.49 3.20 10.21
N PRO A 41 7.84 4.34 10.50
CA PRO A 41 6.43 4.55 10.19
C PRO A 41 6.23 4.75 8.69
N ILE A 42 5.16 4.15 8.14
CA ILE A 42 4.76 4.35 6.73
C ILE A 42 3.39 5.02 6.69
N THR A 43 3.26 6.05 5.86
CA THR A 43 2.00 6.72 5.56
C THR A 43 1.75 6.66 4.06
N THR A 44 0.60 6.12 3.67
CA THR A 44 0.21 5.92 2.27
C THR A 44 -0.89 6.91 1.89
N PHE A 45 -0.70 7.63 0.79
CA PHE A 45 -1.73 8.48 0.19
C PHE A 45 -2.15 7.86 -1.14
N MET A 46 -3.38 7.35 -1.21
CA MET A 46 -3.93 6.71 -2.39
C MET A 46 -5.00 7.60 -3.04
N ILE A 47 -4.71 8.06 -4.25
CA ILE A 47 -5.58 8.92 -5.07
C ILE A 47 -6.07 8.10 -6.27
N ALA A 48 -6.81 7.03 -5.98
CA ALA A 48 -7.37 6.15 -7.01
C ALA A 48 -8.58 5.36 -6.47
N GLN A 49 -9.47 4.98 -7.38
CA GLN A 49 -10.67 4.18 -7.09
C GLN A 49 -10.54 2.71 -7.52
N ASP A 50 -9.35 2.27 -7.93
CA ASP A 50 -9.12 0.88 -8.35
C ASP A 50 -9.25 -0.07 -7.14
N PRO A 51 -10.25 -0.98 -7.10
CA PRO A 51 -10.49 -1.84 -5.94
C PRO A 51 -9.32 -2.77 -5.62
N TYR A 52 -8.60 -3.25 -6.65
CA TYR A 52 -7.47 -4.15 -6.45
C TYR A 52 -6.28 -3.43 -5.82
N LEU A 53 -6.02 -2.18 -6.23
CA LEU A 53 -5.00 -1.36 -5.60
C LEU A 53 -5.37 -0.95 -4.18
N GLN A 54 -6.66 -0.73 -3.91
CA GLN A 54 -7.13 -0.44 -2.56
C GLN A 54 -6.85 -1.62 -1.63
N GLN A 55 -7.16 -2.85 -2.06
CA GLN A 55 -6.88 -4.05 -1.28
C GLN A 55 -5.38 -4.21 -0.99
N PHE A 56 -4.52 -3.99 -1.99
CA PHE A 56 -3.07 -4.00 -1.79
C PHE A 56 -2.62 -2.97 -0.75
N VAL A 57 -3.12 -1.73 -0.85
CA VAL A 57 -2.78 -0.66 0.11
C VAL A 57 -3.30 -0.97 1.51
N GLU A 58 -4.50 -1.54 1.65
CA GLU A 58 -5.05 -1.95 2.93
C GLU A 58 -4.16 -2.99 3.62
N GLU A 59 -3.84 -4.10 2.94
CA GLU A 59 -2.99 -5.17 3.48
C GLU A 59 -1.55 -4.69 3.74
N PHE A 60 -0.99 -3.87 2.85
CA PHE A 60 0.32 -3.27 3.03
C PHE A 60 0.37 -2.41 4.29
N THR A 61 -0.64 -1.55 4.49
CA THR A 61 -0.72 -0.64 5.65
C THR A 61 -0.97 -1.39 6.94
N GLU A 62 -1.79 -2.44 6.92
CA GLU A 62 -1.99 -3.32 8.07
C GLU A 62 -0.69 -4.02 8.47
N THR A 63 0.03 -4.58 7.49
CA THR A 63 1.31 -5.27 7.70
C THR A 63 2.31 -4.36 8.41
N ASN A 64 2.42 -3.10 7.97
CA ASN A 64 3.36 -2.15 8.56
C ASN A 64 2.82 -1.39 9.79
N LYS A 65 1.55 -1.60 10.20
CA LYS A 65 0.85 -0.83 11.25
C LYS A 65 0.90 0.69 11.01
N GLY A 66 0.77 1.10 9.76
CA GLY A 66 0.86 2.48 9.33
C GLY A 66 -0.50 3.15 9.21
N LYS A 67 -0.52 4.19 8.38
CA LYS A 67 -1.74 4.96 8.06
C LYS A 67 -1.95 4.99 6.55
N ALA A 68 -3.21 4.90 6.14
CA ALA A 68 -3.63 5.07 4.76
C ALA A 68 -4.73 6.12 4.66
N PHE A 69 -4.57 7.01 3.68
CA PHE A 69 -5.53 8.03 3.28
C PHE A 69 -6.00 7.70 1.86
N PHE A 70 -7.29 7.45 1.69
CA PHE A 70 -7.89 7.23 0.38
C PHE A 70 -8.71 8.44 -0.01
N THR A 71 -8.51 8.98 -1.21
CA THR A 71 -9.26 10.12 -1.75
C THR A 71 -9.91 9.75 -3.07
N GLY A 72 -11.18 10.14 -3.25
CA GLY A 72 -11.87 10.03 -4.55
C GLY A 72 -11.39 11.03 -5.59
N LEU A 73 -11.78 10.84 -6.86
CA LEU A 73 -11.41 11.73 -7.98
C LEU A 73 -12.09 13.11 -7.91
N GLN A 74 -13.20 13.24 -7.16
CA GLN A 74 -13.94 14.50 -6.99
C GLN A 74 -13.38 15.43 -5.89
N GLY A 75 -12.23 15.12 -5.30
CA GLY A 75 -11.48 16.01 -4.41
C GLY A 75 -11.28 15.46 -2.99
N LEU A 76 -10.48 16.20 -2.20
CA LEU A 76 -10.10 15.92 -0.80
C LEU A 76 -11.28 15.88 0.21
N GLY A 77 -12.54 15.91 -0.25
CA GLY A 77 -13.73 15.99 0.61
C GLY A 77 -14.15 14.64 1.20
N GLU A 78 -13.90 13.52 0.50
CA GLU A 78 -14.19 12.16 1.00
C GLU A 78 -12.85 11.46 1.31
N ILE A 79 -12.29 11.75 2.49
CA ILE A 79 -11.07 11.09 2.96
C ILE A 79 -11.48 9.88 3.80
N VAL A 80 -11.27 8.67 3.27
CA VAL A 80 -11.32 7.48 4.12
C VAL A 80 -9.97 7.35 4.83
N PHE A 81 -10.01 7.38 6.17
CA PHE A 81 -8.81 7.27 7.00
C PHE A 81 -8.75 5.90 7.67
N THR A 82 -7.63 5.21 7.45
CA THR A 82 -7.31 3.95 8.12
C THR A 82 -6.02 4.11 8.92
N ASP A 83 -6.11 3.92 10.24
CA ASP A 83 -4.99 3.97 11.17
C ASP A 83 -4.85 2.62 11.86
N TYR A 84 -3.96 1.79 11.33
CA TYR A 84 -3.63 0.50 11.92
C TYR A 84 -2.66 0.62 13.11
N ALA A 85 -2.01 1.77 13.30
CA ALA A 85 -1.24 2.02 14.52
C ALA A 85 -2.15 2.13 15.75
N LYS A 86 -3.36 2.66 15.56
CA LYS A 86 -4.36 2.88 16.63
C LYS A 86 -5.59 1.95 16.55
N ASN A 87 -5.61 0.97 15.64
CA ASN A 87 -6.78 0.12 15.35
C ASN A 87 -8.06 0.94 15.09
N LYS A 88 -7.98 2.03 14.32
CA LYS A 88 -9.14 2.88 13.99
C LYS A 88 -9.35 2.96 12.48
N ARG A 89 -10.58 2.65 12.02
CA ARG A 89 -11.05 2.95 10.67
C ARG A 89 -12.18 3.99 10.77
N LYS A 90 -12.05 5.13 10.10
CA LYS A 90 -13.07 6.20 10.11
C LYS A 90 -13.30 6.69 8.69
N ARG A 91 -14.57 6.76 8.28
CA ARG A 91 -15.01 7.50 7.10
C ARG A 91 -15.25 8.94 7.55
N MET A 92 -14.48 9.89 7.01
CA MET A 92 -14.67 11.33 7.25
C MET A 92 -15.48 11.94 6.12
#